data_AF-A0A249E1J5-F1
#
_entry.id   AF-A0A249E1J5-F1
#
_cell.length_a   1.000
_cell.length_b   1.000
_cell.length_c   1.000
_cell.angle_alpha   90.00
_cell.angle_beta   90.00
_cell.angle_gamma   90.00
#
_symmetry.space_group_name_H-M   'P 1'
#
loop_
_entity.id
_entity.type
_entity.pdbx_description
1 polymer ?
#
loop_
_entity_poly.entity_id
_entity_poly.type
_entity_poly.pdbx_seq_one_letter_code
_entity_poly.pdbx_strand_id
1 'polypeptide(L)'
;MGKRKLLKESQNKTSKELAKERLEIRRLQFKAEKLGFKNSDNKEELLSAYAGYREEKSAKKAGFIDKDGEADIKTYNKYILEQTAKNAGFIDEDGKVNVKAYDKYAKEKTAKNTRFIYNGKGDINAYKKHLREQKIKKIENDNCLNINYLDMEEESHLMSPFGDQKSLAFRRREDIMKLL
;
A
#
# COMPACT_ATOMS: atom_id res chain seq x y z
N MET A 1 -11.60 -34.46 3.50
CA MET A 1 -11.37 -33.65 2.28
C MET A 1 -11.77 -32.19 2.48
N GLY A 2 -10.98 -31.37 3.20
CA GLY A 2 -11.45 -30.03 3.61
C GLY A 2 -10.45 -28.87 3.55
N LYS A 3 -9.17 -29.11 3.24
CA LYS A 3 -8.12 -28.07 3.33
C LYS A 3 -7.68 -27.48 1.99
N ARG A 4 -7.97 -28.14 0.86
CA ARG A 4 -7.59 -27.66 -0.50
C ARG A 4 -8.56 -26.62 -1.10
N LYS A 5 -9.77 -26.48 -0.56
CA LYS A 5 -10.74 -25.49 -1.07
C LYS A 5 -10.50 -24.07 -0.55
N LEU A 6 -9.93 -23.91 0.64
CA LEU A 6 -9.66 -22.59 1.23
C LEU A 6 -8.38 -21.93 0.69
N LEU A 7 -7.47 -22.69 0.07
CA LEU A 7 -6.22 -22.14 -0.49
C LEU A 7 -6.40 -21.47 -1.87
N LYS A 8 -7.48 -21.78 -2.59
CA LYS A 8 -7.73 -21.22 -3.93
C LYS A 8 -8.46 -19.87 -3.92
N GLU A 9 -9.09 -19.51 -2.80
CA GLU A 9 -9.80 -18.22 -2.65
C GLU A 9 -8.86 -17.06 -2.31
N SER A 10 -7.63 -17.33 -1.83
CA SER A 10 -6.65 -16.27 -1.52
C SER A 10 -5.77 -15.87 -2.71
N GLN A 11 -5.79 -16.60 -3.84
CA GLN A 11 -4.75 -16.49 -4.87
C GLN A 11 -5.15 -15.96 -6.25
N ASN A 12 -6.41 -15.61 -6.53
CA ASN A 12 -6.77 -15.16 -7.89
C ASN A 12 -7.45 -13.79 -7.90
N LYS A 13 -6.66 -12.71 -7.85
CA LYS A 13 -7.08 -11.48 -8.52
C LYS A 13 -7.35 -11.84 -9.97
N THR A 14 -8.54 -11.55 -10.47
CA THR A 14 -8.88 -11.85 -11.87
C THR A 14 -7.93 -11.08 -12.79
N SER A 15 -7.64 -11.58 -14.00
CA SER A 15 -6.81 -10.85 -14.98
C SER A 15 -7.33 -9.42 -15.24
N LYS A 16 -8.64 -9.22 -15.09
CA LYS A 16 -9.32 -7.92 -15.17
C LYS A 16 -8.95 -6.98 -14.00
N GLU A 17 -8.84 -7.50 -12.79
CA GLU A 17 -8.42 -6.72 -11.61
C GLU A 17 -6.93 -6.35 -11.68
N LEU A 18 -6.08 -7.28 -12.11
CA LEU A 18 -4.65 -7.01 -12.35
C LEU A 18 -4.45 -5.93 -13.41
N ALA A 19 -5.23 -5.97 -14.50
CA ALA A 19 -5.17 -4.94 -15.54
C ALA A 19 -5.61 -3.56 -15.02
N LYS A 20 -6.64 -3.49 -14.17
CA LYS A 20 -7.08 -2.24 -13.53
C LYS A 20 -6.01 -1.67 -12.60
N GLU A 21 -5.39 -2.52 -11.80
CA GLU A 21 -4.34 -2.11 -10.85
C GLU A 21 -3.11 -1.56 -11.59
N ARG A 22 -2.67 -2.24 -12.66
CA ARG A 22 -1.57 -1.75 -13.53
C ARG A 22 -1.90 -0.42 -14.19
N LEU A 23 -3.14 -0.23 -14.65
CA LEU A 23 -3.58 1.04 -15.23
C LEU A 23 -3.56 2.17 -14.19
N GLU A 24 -3.96 1.88 -12.96
CA GLU A 24 -3.95 2.84 -11.86
C GLU A 24 -2.53 3.25 -11.47
N ILE A 25 -1.60 2.29 -11.40
CA ILE A 25 -0.17 2.56 -11.18
C ILE A 25 0.34 3.50 -12.26
N ARG A 26 0.15 3.20 -13.56
CA ARG A 26 0.59 4.10 -14.64
C ARG A 26 0.03 5.52 -14.53
N ARG A 27 -1.23 5.67 -14.14
CA ARG A 27 -1.84 6.99 -13.94
C ARG A 27 -1.17 7.75 -12.80
N LEU A 28 -0.81 7.07 -11.72
CA LEU A 28 -0.10 7.66 -10.59
C LEU A 28 1.34 8.00 -10.96
N GLN A 29 2.03 7.14 -11.73
CA GLN A 29 3.37 7.39 -12.24
C GLN A 29 3.41 8.64 -13.12
N PHE A 30 2.49 8.74 -14.08
CA PHE A 30 2.37 9.93 -14.93
C PHE A 30 2.13 11.21 -14.12
N LYS A 31 1.32 11.14 -13.05
CA LYS A 31 1.13 12.27 -12.13
C LYS A 31 2.41 12.59 -11.36
N ALA A 32 3.13 11.58 -10.87
CA ALA A 32 4.39 11.78 -10.14
C ALA A 32 5.43 12.48 -11.02
N GLU A 33 5.59 12.04 -12.28
CA GLU A 33 6.45 12.67 -13.27
C GLU A 33 6.07 14.14 -13.51
N LYS A 34 4.78 14.42 -13.69
CA LYS A 34 4.29 15.80 -13.90
C LYS A 34 4.54 16.72 -12.71
N LEU A 35 4.58 16.18 -11.50
CA LEU A 35 4.76 16.95 -10.28
C LEU A 35 6.21 16.95 -9.77
N GLY A 36 7.10 16.16 -10.39
CA GLY A 36 8.53 16.12 -10.09
C GLY A 36 8.93 15.20 -8.93
N PHE A 37 8.13 14.20 -8.57
CA PHE A 37 8.48 13.22 -7.50
C PHE A 37 9.11 11.95 -8.05
N LYS A 38 9.78 11.21 -7.17
CA LYS A 38 10.33 9.87 -7.49
C LYS A 38 9.21 8.95 -7.96
N ASN A 39 9.42 8.37 -9.14
CA ASN A 39 8.51 7.39 -9.71
C ASN A 39 8.73 6.02 -9.02
N SER A 40 7.68 5.22 -8.90
CA SER A 40 7.72 3.88 -8.29
C SER A 40 6.73 2.97 -9.01
N ASP A 41 7.02 1.67 -9.09
CA ASP A 41 6.05 0.67 -9.57
C ASP A 41 5.10 0.22 -8.44
N ASN A 42 5.39 0.61 -7.19
CA ASN A 42 4.55 0.32 -6.05
C ASN A 42 3.44 1.36 -5.91
N LYS A 43 2.18 0.92 -6.04
CA LYS A 43 1.00 1.76 -5.88
C LYS A 43 0.97 2.49 -4.54
N GLU A 44 1.35 1.83 -3.45
CA GLU A 44 1.27 2.41 -2.10
C GLU A 44 2.29 3.54 -1.91
N GLU A 45 3.51 3.38 -2.46
CA GLU A 45 4.53 4.42 -2.45
C GLU A 45 4.10 5.64 -3.26
N LEU A 46 3.54 5.44 -4.46
CA LEU A 46 3.02 6.53 -5.28
C LEU A 46 1.89 7.30 -4.59
N LEU A 47 0.97 6.59 -3.94
CA LEU A 47 -0.13 7.21 -3.18
C LEU A 47 0.39 8.00 -1.98
N SER A 48 1.38 7.45 -1.26
CA SER A 48 2.02 8.12 -0.13
C SER A 48 2.75 9.39 -0.56
N ALA A 49 3.54 9.32 -1.64
CA ALA A 49 4.23 10.48 -2.19
C ALA A 49 3.25 11.58 -2.62
N TYR A 50 2.15 11.20 -3.29
CA TYR A 50 1.12 12.15 -3.69
C TYR A 50 0.40 12.80 -2.50
N ALA A 51 0.12 12.03 -1.45
CA ALA A 51 -0.46 12.55 -0.22
C ALA A 51 0.47 13.56 0.46
N GLY A 52 1.76 13.21 0.61
CA GLY A 52 2.79 14.09 1.18
C GLY A 52 2.92 15.40 0.40
N TYR A 53 2.98 15.35 -0.93
CA TYR A 53 3.03 16.54 -1.77
C TYR A 53 1.82 17.47 -1.56
N ARG A 54 0.61 16.89 -1.51
CA ARG A 54 -0.61 17.66 -1.34
C ARG A 54 -0.62 18.37 0.02
N GLU A 55 -0.18 17.68 1.07
CA GLU A 55 -0.05 18.25 2.41
C GLU A 55 0.97 19.37 2.44
N GLU A 56 2.17 19.14 1.89
CA GLU A 56 3.24 20.14 1.81
C GLU A 56 2.77 21.42 1.10
N LYS A 57 2.12 21.29 -0.06
CA LYS A 57 1.57 22.45 -0.78
C LYS A 57 0.49 23.18 0.01
N SER A 58 -0.34 22.44 0.74
CA SER A 58 -1.42 23.05 1.53
C SER A 58 -0.85 23.81 2.74
N ALA A 59 0.14 23.23 3.41
CA ALA A 59 0.85 23.86 4.52
C ALA A 59 1.57 25.14 4.08
N LYS A 60 2.36 25.09 2.99
CA LYS A 60 3.02 26.28 2.41
C LYS A 60 2.03 27.36 2.03
N LYS A 61 0.93 26.99 1.36
CA LYS A 61 -0.13 27.94 0.98
C LYS A 61 -0.80 28.59 2.19
N ALA A 62 -0.92 27.87 3.29
CA ALA A 62 -1.48 28.38 4.55
C ALA A 62 -0.45 29.12 5.41
N GLY A 63 0.80 29.28 4.95
CA GLY A 63 1.86 30.00 5.66
C GLY A 63 2.57 29.20 6.75
N PHE A 64 2.35 27.88 6.83
CA PHE A 64 3.07 27.01 7.75
C PHE A 64 4.41 26.61 7.13
N ILE A 65 5.39 27.48 7.32
CA ILE A 65 6.74 27.35 6.77
C ILE A 65 7.73 27.44 7.94
N ASP A 66 8.73 26.57 7.96
CA ASP A 66 9.79 26.61 8.96
C ASP A 66 10.89 27.64 8.61
N LYS A 67 11.97 27.65 9.41
CA LYS A 67 13.08 28.59 9.24
C LYS A 67 13.87 28.37 7.95
N ASP A 68 13.80 27.17 7.39
CA ASP A 68 14.55 26.77 6.20
C ASP A 68 13.70 26.93 4.91
N GLY A 69 12.45 27.38 5.04
CA GLY A 69 11.54 27.56 3.90
C GLY A 69 10.77 26.28 3.54
N GLU A 70 10.90 25.22 4.34
CA GLU A 70 10.17 23.98 4.16
C GLU A 70 8.80 24.03 4.83
N ALA A 71 7.91 23.13 4.45
CA ALA A 71 6.57 23.10 5.02
C ALA A 71 6.59 22.58 6.46
N ASP A 72 6.07 23.35 7.42
CA ASP A 72 5.83 22.85 8.78
C ASP A 72 4.51 22.05 8.82
N ILE A 73 4.58 20.83 8.27
CA ILE A 73 3.44 19.90 8.16
C ILE A 73 2.88 19.55 9.54
N LYS A 74 3.74 19.42 10.56
CA LYS A 74 3.32 19.04 11.91
C LYS A 74 2.43 20.13 12.54
N THR A 75 2.87 21.38 12.45
CA THR A 75 2.10 22.52 12.96
C THR A 75 0.84 22.74 12.13
N TYR A 76 0.91 22.60 10.80
CA TYR A 76 -0.25 22.66 9.92
C TYR A 76 -1.31 21.61 10.28
N ASN A 77 -0.91 20.34 10.46
CA ASN A 77 -1.83 19.26 10.80
C ASN A 77 -2.47 19.47 12.19
N LYS A 78 -1.71 19.99 13.15
CA LYS A 78 -2.25 20.39 14.46
C LYS A 78 -3.28 21.50 14.32
N TYR A 79 -2.99 22.53 13.53
CA TYR A 79 -3.91 23.63 13.25
C TYR A 79 -5.22 23.14 12.61
N ILE A 80 -5.15 22.29 11.58
CA ILE A 80 -6.34 21.71 10.94
C ILE A 80 -7.16 20.89 11.94
N LEU A 81 -6.49 20.11 12.80
CA LEU A 81 -7.15 19.34 13.83
C LEU A 81 -7.86 20.22 14.86
N GLU A 82 -7.25 21.33 15.27
CA GLU A 82 -7.86 22.31 16.17
C GLU A 82 -9.06 23.01 15.51
N GLN A 83 -8.95 23.44 14.26
CA GLN A 83 -10.06 24.06 13.53
C GLN A 83 -11.23 23.09 13.36
N THR A 84 -10.96 21.84 13.03
CA THR A 84 -12.02 20.82 12.88
C THR A 84 -12.69 20.49 14.21
N ALA A 85 -11.93 20.36 15.29
CA ALA A 85 -12.47 20.18 16.64
C ALA A 85 -13.33 21.38 17.08
N LYS A 86 -12.84 22.60 16.86
CA LYS A 86 -13.58 23.84 17.16
C LYS A 86 -14.89 23.92 16.38
N ASN A 87 -14.86 23.67 15.07
CA ASN A 87 -16.06 23.69 14.21
C ASN A 87 -17.07 22.61 14.59
N ALA A 88 -16.61 21.50 15.17
CA ALA A 88 -17.47 20.43 15.68
C ALA A 88 -17.96 20.68 17.12
N GLY A 89 -17.65 21.85 17.72
CA GLY A 89 -18.12 22.25 19.04
C GLY A 89 -17.34 21.64 20.21
N PHE A 90 -16.16 21.07 19.97
CA PHE A 90 -15.31 20.51 21.04
C PHE A 90 -14.49 21.62 21.68
N ILE A 91 -15.15 22.42 22.51
CA ILE A 91 -14.60 23.53 23.26
C ILE A 91 -14.88 23.26 24.74
N ASP A 92 -13.91 23.48 25.62
CA ASP A 92 -14.10 23.38 27.07
C ASP A 92 -14.74 24.65 27.66
N GLU A 93 -15.03 24.61 28.96
CA GLU A 93 -15.67 25.71 29.69
C GLU A 93 -14.84 27.01 29.66
N ASP A 94 -13.52 26.89 29.48
CA ASP A 94 -12.58 28.01 29.36
C ASP A 94 -12.47 28.56 27.93
N GLY A 95 -13.22 28.02 26.97
CA GLY A 95 -13.17 28.43 25.57
C GLY A 95 -12.00 27.84 24.77
N LYS A 96 -11.22 26.92 25.34
CA LYS A 96 -10.10 26.24 24.67
C LYS A 96 -10.60 25.01 23.91
N VAL A 97 -9.96 24.73 22.78
CA VAL A 97 -10.33 23.60 21.92
C VAL A 97 -9.91 22.28 22.57
N ASN A 98 -10.87 21.38 22.79
CA ASN A 98 -10.64 20.06 23.35
C ASN A 98 -10.38 19.02 22.25
N VAL A 99 -9.17 19.07 21.69
CA VAL A 99 -8.73 18.16 20.62
C VAL A 99 -8.80 16.68 21.03
N LYS A 100 -8.53 16.35 22.30
CA LYS A 100 -8.59 14.97 22.79
C LYS A 100 -10.00 14.40 22.75
N ALA A 101 -10.99 15.20 23.14
CA ALA A 101 -12.39 14.81 23.06
C ALA A 101 -12.84 14.62 21.60
N TYR A 102 -12.43 15.52 20.71
CA TYR A 102 -12.70 15.38 19.27
C TYR A 102 -12.07 14.12 18.67
N ASP A 103 -10.79 13.84 18.95
CA ASP A 103 -10.09 12.65 18.46
C ASP A 103 -10.77 11.34 18.93
N LYS A 104 -11.22 11.31 20.19
CA LYS A 104 -12.01 10.19 20.72
C LYS A 104 -13.34 10.04 19.98
N TYR A 105 -14.08 11.13 19.79
CA TYR A 105 -15.34 11.15 19.04
C TYR A 105 -15.16 10.67 17.59
N ALA A 106 -14.13 11.16 16.89
CA ALA A 106 -13.84 10.76 15.52
C ALA A 106 -13.55 9.26 15.40
N LYS A 107 -12.78 8.71 16.35
CA LYS A 107 -12.49 7.26 16.43
C LYS A 107 -13.75 6.44 16.73
N GLU A 108 -14.57 6.90 17.66
CA GLU A 108 -15.83 6.24 17.99
C GLU A 108 -16.79 6.22 16.80
N LYS A 109 -16.94 7.36 16.10
CA LYS A 109 -17.76 7.47 14.89
C LYS A 109 -17.25 6.54 13.79
N THR A 110 -15.93 6.44 13.62
CA THR A 110 -15.31 5.54 12.64
C THR A 110 -15.55 4.08 12.98
N ALA A 111 -15.36 3.68 14.25
CA ALA A 111 -15.65 2.33 14.73
C ALA A 111 -17.13 1.97 14.50
N LYS A 112 -18.05 2.89 14.83
CA LYS A 112 -19.48 2.70 14.59
C LYS A 112 -19.82 2.55 13.11
N ASN A 113 -19.27 3.40 12.25
CA ASN A 113 -19.49 3.33 10.79
C ASN A 113 -18.98 2.01 10.19
N THR A 114 -17.93 1.45 10.78
CA THR A 114 -17.37 0.15 10.40
C THR A 114 -18.02 -1.03 11.14
N ARG A 115 -19.16 -0.79 11.82
CA ARG A 115 -19.99 -1.76 12.54
C ARG A 115 -19.33 -2.40 13.78
N PHE A 116 -18.26 -1.81 14.31
CA PHE A 116 -17.75 -2.15 15.64
C PHE A 116 -18.54 -1.36 16.68
N ILE A 117 -19.57 -1.98 17.26
CA ILE A 117 -20.52 -1.33 18.15
C ILE A 117 -20.60 -2.09 19.48
N TYR A 118 -20.53 -1.36 20.58
CA TYR A 118 -20.75 -1.86 21.94
C TYR A 118 -21.65 -0.88 22.69
N ASN A 119 -22.76 -1.36 23.25
CA ASN A 119 -23.77 -0.54 23.94
C ASN A 119 -24.22 0.70 23.15
N GLY A 120 -24.45 0.55 21.83
CA GLY A 120 -24.88 1.63 20.92
C GLY A 120 -23.82 2.66 20.54
N LYS A 121 -22.61 2.54 21.11
CA LYS A 121 -21.42 3.36 20.87
C LYS A 121 -20.40 2.62 20.01
N GLY A 122 -19.51 3.36 19.35
CA GLY A 122 -18.43 2.75 18.59
C GLY A 122 -17.40 2.09 19.50
N ASP A 123 -17.15 0.80 19.31
CA ASP A 123 -16.11 0.08 20.06
C ASP A 123 -14.73 0.32 19.42
N ILE A 124 -14.04 1.33 19.93
CA ILE A 124 -12.69 1.72 19.48
C ILE A 124 -11.69 0.57 19.70
N ASN A 125 -11.85 -0.23 20.75
CA ASN A 125 -10.89 -1.30 21.07
C ASN A 125 -11.05 -2.48 20.12
N ALA A 126 -12.29 -2.89 19.86
CA ALA A 126 -12.60 -3.92 18.86
C ALA A 126 -12.12 -3.50 17.47
N TYR A 127 -12.38 -2.24 17.08
CA TYR A 127 -11.89 -1.70 15.81
C TYR A 127 -10.36 -1.71 15.72
N LYS A 128 -9.64 -1.27 16.76
CA LYS A 128 -8.16 -1.33 16.80
C LYS A 128 -7.63 -2.75 16.75
N LYS A 129 -8.29 -3.71 17.40
CA LYS A 129 -7.92 -5.13 17.35
C LYS A 129 -8.08 -5.65 15.91
N HIS A 130 -9.22 -5.37 15.27
CA HIS A 130 -9.48 -5.75 13.90
C HIS A 130 -8.45 -5.18 12.90
N LEU A 131 -8.09 -3.90 13.03
CA LEU A 131 -7.05 -3.29 12.20
C LEU A 131 -5.68 -3.96 12.38
N ARG A 132 -5.33 -4.36 13.61
CA ARG A 132 -4.09 -5.11 13.87
C ARG A 132 -4.12 -6.49 13.21
N GLU A 133 -5.23 -7.20 13.32
CA GLU A 133 -5.43 -8.51 12.68
C GLU A 133 -5.37 -8.41 11.15
N GLN A 134 -5.97 -7.38 10.54
CA GLN A 134 -5.86 -7.16 9.10
C GLN A 134 -4.41 -6.91 8.66
N LYS A 135 -3.65 -6.11 9.44
CA LYS A 135 -2.23 -5.87 9.16
C LYS A 135 -1.40 -7.15 9.26
N ILE A 136 -1.62 -7.95 10.31
CA ILE A 136 -0.93 -9.23 10.49
C ILE A 136 -1.23 -10.16 9.31
N LYS A 137 -2.51 -10.30 8.92
CA LYS A 137 -2.90 -11.10 7.74
C LYS A 137 -2.24 -10.62 6.45
N LYS A 138 -2.09 -9.30 6.27
CA LYS A 138 -1.37 -8.74 5.11
C LYS A 138 0.10 -9.14 5.13
N ILE A 139 0.78 -8.98 6.28
CA ILE A 139 2.19 -9.38 6.45
C ILE A 139 2.38 -10.89 6.25
N GLU A 140 1.48 -11.72 6.80
CA GLU A 140 1.51 -13.17 6.61
C GLU A 140 1.34 -13.56 5.14
N ASN A 141 0.44 -12.89 4.40
CA ASN A 141 0.27 -13.09 2.97
C ASN A 141 1.50 -12.64 2.16
N ASP A 142 2.09 -11.50 2.50
CA ASP A 142 3.29 -10.99 1.83
C ASP A 142 4.50 -11.92 2.10
N ASN A 143 4.62 -12.45 3.33
CA ASN A 143 5.67 -13.40 3.70
C ASN A 143 5.47 -14.79 3.06
N CYS A 144 4.23 -15.29 2.96
CA CYS A 144 3.99 -16.58 2.29
C CYS A 144 4.13 -16.49 0.76
N LEU A 145 3.98 -15.31 0.16
CA LEU A 145 4.41 -15.06 -1.22
C LEU A 145 5.94 -15.11 -1.36
N ASN A 146 6.69 -14.67 -0.35
CA ASN A 146 8.15 -14.67 -0.36
C ASN A 146 8.77 -16.07 -0.16
N ILE A 147 8.09 -16.97 0.57
CA ILE A 147 8.53 -18.36 0.76
C ILE A 147 8.26 -19.22 -0.47
N ASN A 148 7.17 -18.96 -1.21
CA ASN A 148 6.83 -19.71 -2.43
C ASN A 148 7.76 -19.42 -3.63
N TYR A 149 8.63 -18.41 -3.54
CA TYR A 149 9.66 -18.14 -4.56
C TYR A 149 11.02 -18.76 -4.20
N LEU A 150 11.31 -19.02 -2.92
CA LEU A 150 12.59 -19.61 -2.51
C LEU A 150 12.58 -21.14 -2.58
N ASP A 151 11.42 -21.79 -2.42
CA ASP A 151 11.31 -23.26 -2.53
C ASP A 151 11.12 -23.76 -3.98
N MET A 152 11.13 -22.87 -4.99
CA MET A 152 11.08 -23.25 -6.41
C MET A 152 12.39 -23.05 -7.18
N GLU A 153 13.48 -22.62 -6.53
CA GLU A 153 14.78 -22.46 -7.19
C GLU A 153 15.73 -23.67 -7.00
N GLU A 154 15.46 -24.62 -6.09
CA GLU A 154 16.37 -25.76 -5.86
C GLU A 154 16.00 -27.09 -6.54
N GLU A 155 14.82 -27.23 -7.18
CA GLU A 155 14.41 -28.49 -7.83
C GLU A 155 14.25 -28.42 -9.36
N SER A 156 14.78 -27.38 -10.03
CA SER A 156 14.74 -27.30 -11.51
C SER A 156 15.95 -27.93 -12.23
N HIS A 157 16.88 -28.56 -11.50
CA HIS A 157 18.10 -29.14 -12.08
C HIS A 157 18.02 -30.63 -12.48
N LEU A 158 16.84 -31.27 -12.42
CA LEU A 158 16.69 -32.65 -12.91
C LEU A 158 15.48 -32.81 -13.83
N MET A 159 15.82 -32.95 -15.12
CA MET A 159 15.03 -33.41 -16.27
C MET A 159 14.21 -32.35 -17.05
N SER A 160 14.85 -31.81 -18.10
CA SER A 160 14.15 -31.29 -19.29
C SER A 160 13.42 -32.44 -19.99
N PRO A 161 12.11 -32.32 -20.32
CA PRO A 161 11.40 -33.32 -21.12
C PRO A 161 11.73 -33.23 -22.62
N PHE A 162 12.61 -32.30 -23.02
CA PHE A 162 13.11 -32.16 -24.37
C PHE A 162 14.63 -32.39 -24.34
N GLY A 163 15.05 -33.54 -24.83
CA GLY A 163 16.45 -33.89 -24.98
C GLY A 163 17.21 -32.90 -25.85
N ASP A 164 18.47 -32.69 -25.49
CA ASP A 164 19.57 -32.09 -26.27
C ASP A 164 19.19 -31.54 -27.66
N GLN A 165 18.69 -30.31 -27.68
CA GLN A 165 18.72 -29.50 -28.89
C GLN A 165 20.01 -28.68 -28.89
N LYS A 166 21.11 -29.32 -29.30
CA LYS A 166 22.21 -28.62 -29.96
C LYS A 166 21.59 -27.74 -31.04
N SER A 167 21.67 -26.43 -30.86
CA SER A 167 21.14 -25.43 -31.78
C SER A 167 21.58 -25.74 -33.21
N LEU A 168 20.65 -25.64 -34.16
CA LEU A 168 20.87 -25.95 -35.58
C LEU A 168 22.06 -25.15 -36.19
N ALA A 169 22.46 -24.07 -35.52
CA ALA A 169 23.62 -23.24 -35.84
C ALA A 169 24.98 -23.94 -35.57
N PHE A 170 25.05 -24.94 -34.68
CA PHE A 170 26.30 -25.66 -34.37
C PHE A 170 26.60 -26.84 -35.29
N ARG A 171 25.58 -27.46 -35.92
CA ARG A 171 25.81 -28.61 -36.83
C ARG A 171 26.47 -28.23 -38.16
N ARG A 172 26.29 -26.99 -38.64
CA ARG A 172 26.87 -26.57 -39.93
C ARG A 172 28.36 -26.25 -39.91
N ARG A 173 29.00 -26.16 -38.73
CA ARG A 173 30.46 -25.91 -38.63
C ARG A 173 31.30 -27.19 -38.69
N GLU A 174 30.75 -28.35 -38.34
CA GLU A 174 31.51 -29.61 -38.37
C GLU A 174 31.57 -30.25 -39.77
N ASP A 175 30.59 -29.99 -40.64
CA ASP A 175 30.56 -30.56 -41.99
C ASP A 175 31.50 -29.84 -42.99
N ILE A 176 31.83 -28.55 -42.75
CA ILE A 176 32.76 -27.79 -43.61
C ILE A 176 34.23 -28.14 -43.30
N MET A 177 34.55 -28.49 -42.05
CA MET A 177 35.91 -28.84 -41.62
C MET A 177 36.36 -30.27 -42.03
N LYS A 178 35.50 -31.05 -42.70
CA LYS A 178 35.85 -32.38 -43.24
C LYS A 178 36.08 -32.41 -44.75
N LEU A 179 36.06 -31.24 -45.41
CA LEU A 179 36.28 -31.11 -46.87
C LEU A 179 37.51 -30.26 -47.23
N LEU A 180 38.41 -29.99 -46.28
CA LEU A 180 39.77 -29.53 -46.49
C LEU A 180 40.74 -30.56 -45.91
#